data_AF-A0A528AYW3-F1
#
_entry.id   AF-A0A528AYW3-F1
#
_cell.length_a   1.000
_cell.length_b   1.000
_cell.length_c   1.000
_cell.angle_alpha   90.00
_cell.angle_beta   90.00
_cell.angle_gamma   90.00
#
_symmetry.space_group_name_H-M   'P 1'
#
loop_
_entity.id
_entity.type
_entity.pdbx_description
1 polymer ?
#
loop_
_entity_poly.entity_id
_entity_poly.type
_entity_poly.pdbx_seq_one_letter_code
_entity_poly.pdbx_strand_id
1 'polypeptide(L)' 'ANPVATFWTAAQMLEHLGESAVSVRLMNAVESVTREGVLTPDVGGTATTEVTDAVCRTIRGSNV' A
#
# COMPACT_ATOMS: atom_id res chain seq x y z
N ALA A 1 -11.95 4.65 5.94
CA ALA A 1 -11.66 3.23 6.22
C ALA A 1 -10.18 3.00 5.95
N ASN A 2 -9.53 2.11 6.71
CA ASN A 2 -8.12 1.78 6.49
C ASN A 2 -7.96 0.75 5.37
N PRO A 3 -7.27 1.06 4.26
CA PRO A 3 -7.11 0.15 3.14
C PRO A 3 -5.99 -0.90 3.33
N VAL A 4 -5.21 -0.83 4.41
CA VAL A 4 -4.03 -1.71 4.62
C VAL A 4 -4.39 -3.19 4.60
N ALA A 5 -5.49 -3.58 5.26
CA ALA A 5 -5.95 -4.97 5.24
C ALA A 5 -6.30 -5.45 3.82
N THR A 6 -6.95 -4.59 3.03
CA THR A 6 -7.28 -4.89 1.63
C THR A 6 -6.03 -5.03 0.77
N PHE A 7 -5.02 -4.16 0.97
CA PHE A 7 -3.73 -4.29 0.27
C PHE A 7 -2.99 -5.57 0.63
N TRP A 8 -3.03 -5.99 1.90
CA TRP A 8 -2.46 -7.25 2.33
C TRP A 8 -3.11 -8.44 1.62
N THR A 9 -4.45 -8.48 1.57
CA THR A 9 -5.16 -9.54 0.84
C THR A 9 -4.83 -9.54 -0.65
N ALA A 10 -4.70 -8.36 -1.27
CA ALA A 10 -4.28 -8.26 -2.66
C ALA A 10 -2.84 -8.76 -2.88
N ALA A 11 -1.91 -8.47 -1.96
CA ALA A 11 -0.55 -8.99 -2.00
C ALA A 11 -0.51 -10.52 -1.90
N GLN A 12 -1.26 -11.11 -0.96
CA GLN A 12 -1.38 -12.56 -0.83
C GLN A 12 -1.99 -13.21 -2.09
N MET A 13 -2.97 -12.56 -2.71
CA MET A 13 -3.53 -13.00 -4.00
C MET A 13 -2.48 -12.98 -5.11
N LEU A 14 -1.68 -11.91 -5.21
CA LEU A 14 -0.60 -11.81 -6.20
C LEU A 14 0.43 -12.93 -5.99
N GLU A 15 0.81 -13.22 -4.74
CA GLU A 15 1.69 -14.37 -4.43
C GLU A 15 1.08 -15.69 -4.87
N HIS A 16 -0.21 -15.91 -4.61
CA HIS A 16 -0.91 -17.12 -5.04
C HIS A 16 -0.92 -17.28 -6.56
N LEU A 17 -0.98 -16.18 -7.31
CA LEU A 17 -0.93 -16.16 -8.77
C LEU A 17 0.49 -16.31 -9.34
N GLY A 18 1.52 -16.39 -8.50
CA GLY A 18 2.93 -16.46 -8.91
C GLY A 18 3.59 -15.09 -9.16
N GLU A 19 2.88 -13.99 -8.88
CA GLU A 19 3.33 -12.61 -9.10
C GLU A 19 4.05 -12.04 -7.85
N SER A 20 5.01 -12.78 -7.31
CA SER A 20 5.68 -12.44 -6.03
C SER A 20 6.40 -11.08 -6.09
N ALA A 21 7.00 -10.72 -7.23
CA ALA A 21 7.66 -9.42 -7.39
C ALA A 21 6.65 -8.25 -7.28
N VAL A 22 5.44 -8.43 -7.80
CA VAL A 22 4.37 -7.43 -7.72
C VAL A 22 3.81 -7.36 -6.30
N SER A 23 3.65 -8.49 -5.61
CA SER A 23 3.27 -8.53 -4.19
C SER A 23 4.24 -7.72 -3.32
N VAL A 24 5.54 -8.03 -3.41
CA VAL A 24 6.59 -7.34 -2.65
C VAL A 24 6.56 -5.84 -2.94
N ARG A 25 6.42 -5.47 -4.20
CA ARG A 25 6.36 -4.07 -4.60
C ARG A 25 5.16 -3.33 -4.02
N LEU A 26 3.97 -3.95 -4.02
CA LEU A 26 2.78 -3.37 -3.41
C LEU A 26 2.99 -3.13 -1.92
N MET A 27 3.52 -4.12 -1.20
CA MET A 27 3.74 -4.00 0.24
C MET A 27 4.82 -2.97 0.59
N ASN A 28 5.90 -2.89 -0.19
CA ASN A 28 6.93 -1.85 -0.03
C ASN A 28 6.36 -0.44 -0.23
N ALA A 29 5.42 -0.27 -1.17
CA ALA A 29 4.75 1.01 -1.38
C ALA A 29 3.86 1.39 -0.19
N VAL A 30 3.09 0.43 0.34
CA VAL A 30 2.29 0.62 1.56
C VAL A 30 3.19 1.04 2.73
N GLU A 31 4.32 0.36 2.93
CA GLU A 31 5.28 0.66 4.00
C GLU A 31 5.93 2.04 3.83
N SER A 32 6.22 2.46 2.60
CA SER A 32 6.80 3.78 2.33
C SER A 32 5.81 4.89 2.67
N VAL A 33 4.56 4.74 2.25
CA VAL A 33 3.47 5.71 2.52
C VAL A 33 3.16 5.82 4.00
N THR A 34 3.13 4.69 4.72
CA THR A 34 2.90 4.70 6.17
C THR A 34 4.06 5.34 6.92
N ARG A 35 5.31 5.11 6.49
CA ARG A 35 6.51 5.78 7.02
C ARG A 35 6.50 7.29 6.80
N GLU A 36 5.92 7.76 5.71
CA GLU A 36 5.73 9.19 5.42
C GLU A 36 4.60 9.84 6.24
N GLY A 37 3.91 9.07 7.09
CA GLY A 37 2.87 9.56 7.99
C GLY A 37 1.48 9.68 7.35
N VAL A 38 1.30 9.16 6.12
CA VAL A 38 -0.01 9.11 5.46
C VAL A 38 -0.77 7.90 6.01
N LEU A 39 -1.44 8.14 7.14
CA LEU A 39 -2.08 7.12 7.98
C LEU A 39 -3.55 7.46 8.22
N THR A 40 -4.39 6.44 8.37
CA THR A 40 -5.81 6.62 8.70
C THR A 40 -6.05 6.85 10.21
N PRO A 41 -7.20 7.43 10.61
CA PRO A 41 -7.50 7.73 12.02
C PRO A 41 -7.42 6.55 12.98
N ASP A 42 -7.74 5.34 12.52
CA ASP A 42 -7.68 4.11 13.33
C ASP A 42 -6.24 3.70 13.71
N VAL A 43 -5.24 4.22 13.00
CA VAL A 43 -3.81 4.01 13.30
C VAL A 43 -3.09 5.33 13.64
N GLY A 44 -3.83 6.36 14.05
CA GLY A 44 -3.28 7.60 14.59
C GLY A 44 -2.95 8.69 13.57
N GLY A 45 -3.41 8.58 12.32
CA GLY A 45 -3.29 9.63 11.31
C GLY A 45 -4.58 10.41 11.07
N THR A 46 -4.62 11.17 9.98
CA THR A 46 -5.78 11.97 9.57
C THR A 46 -6.27 11.64 8.16
N ALA A 47 -5.54 10.80 7.43
CA ALA A 47 -5.83 10.48 6.04
C ALA A 47 -7.08 9.59 5.93
N THR A 48 -7.83 9.72 4.84
CA THR A 48 -8.97 8.83 4.58
C THR A 48 -8.78 8.10 3.27
N THR A 49 -9.12 8.72 2.16
CA THR A 49 -8.89 8.18 0.82
C THR A 49 -7.46 8.42 0.34
N GLU A 50 -6.71 9.34 0.96
CA GLU A 50 -5.38 9.74 0.47
C GLU A 50 -4.33 8.62 0.58
N VAL A 51 -4.52 7.64 1.46
CA VAL A 51 -3.60 6.49 1.60
C VAL A 51 -3.52 5.70 0.29
N THR A 52 -4.66 5.44 -0.35
CA THR A 52 -4.71 4.70 -1.62
C THR A 52 -4.02 5.46 -2.74
N ASP A 53 -4.30 6.75 -2.87
CA ASP A 53 -3.67 7.60 -3.89
C ASP A 53 -2.16 7.70 -3.68
N ALA A 54 -1.72 7.83 -2.43
CA ALA A 54 -0.30 7.84 -2.08
C ALA A 54 0.37 6.53 -2.49
N VAL A 55 -0.23 5.37 -2.18
CA VAL A 55 0.31 4.05 -2.56
C VAL A 55 0.42 3.93 -4.08
N CYS A 56 -0.60 4.34 -4.84
CA CYS A 56 -0.57 4.34 -6.30
C CYS A 56 0.54 5.26 -6.85
N ARG A 57 0.74 6.44 -6.27
CA ARG A 57 1.84 7.35 -6.66
C ARG A 57 3.20 6.72 -6.39
N THR A 58 3.40 6.14 -5.21
CA THR A 58 4.66 5.49 -4.83
C THR A 58 5.00 4.35 -5.79
N ILE A 59 4.02 3.49 -6.10
CA ILE A 59 4.20 2.42 -7.10
C ILE A 59 4.63 3.04 -8.44
N ARG A 60 3.94 4.05 -8.96
CA ARG A 60 4.29 4.68 -10.25
C ARG A 60 5.69 5.30 -10.25
N GLY A 61 6.11 5.90 -9.13
CA GLY A 61 7.46 6.48 -8.98
C GLY A 61 8.58 5.45 -9.00
N SER A 62 8.33 4.21 -8.54
CA SER A 62 9.33 3.12 -8.56
C SER A 62 9.46 2.38 -9.89
N ASN A 63 8.77 2.82 -10.96
CA ASN A 63 8.85 2.25 -12.32
C ASN A 63 9.94 2.90 -13.19
N VAL A 64 10.86 3.68 -12.60
CA VAL A 64 11.99 4.31 -13.31
C VAL A 64 13.16 3.37 -13.53
#